data_AF-A0A349NAS0-F1
#
_entry.id   AF-A0A349NAS0-F1
#
_cell.length_a   1.000
_cell.length_b   1.000
_cell.length_c   1.000
_cell.angle_alpha   90.00
_cell.angle_beta   90.00
_cell.angle_gamma   90.00
#
_symmetry.space_group_name_H-M   'P 1'
#
loop_
_entity.id
_entity.type
_entity.pdbx_description
1 polymer ?
#
loop_
_entity_poly.entity_id
_entity_poly.type
_entity_poly.pdbx_seq_one_letter_code
_entity_poly.pdbx_strand_id
1 'polypeptide(L)'
;MGSSNPILDEVKPAILKEVDPVDIPRPALVENNRSFSWITDKICGIVEEKTPTWWWVCFIIACAGASFTVMGLVYLVATGTGVWGLANPANWGWAI
;
A
#
# COMPACT_ATOMS: atom_id res chain seq x y z
N MET A 1 26.56 5.48 -24.46
CA MET A 1 26.75 5.00 -25.85
C MET A 1 25.72 3.89 -26.07
N GLY A 2 24.45 4.28 -26.30
CA GLY A 2 23.36 3.34 -26.55
C GLY A 2 23.26 3.14 -28.06
N SER A 3 23.33 1.89 -28.51
CA SER A 3 23.18 1.48 -29.90
C SER A 3 21.82 1.97 -30.45
N SER A 4 21.83 3.03 -31.24
CA SER A 4 20.67 3.51 -31.99
C SER A 4 20.36 2.47 -33.07
N ASN A 5 19.44 1.55 -32.78
CA ASN A 5 18.94 0.60 -33.76
C ASN A 5 18.05 1.36 -34.74
N PRO A 6 18.48 1.58 -36.00
CA PRO A 6 17.77 2.45 -36.94
C PRO A 6 16.35 1.95 -37.26
N ILE A 7 16.10 0.64 -37.09
CA ILE A 7 14.79 0.00 -37.23
C ILE A 7 13.76 0.56 -36.23
N LEU A 8 14.15 0.91 -35.00
CA LEU A 8 13.21 1.40 -33.99
C LEU A 8 12.80 2.86 -34.24
N ASP A 9 13.71 3.66 -34.81
CA ASP A 9 13.46 5.07 -35.11
C ASP A 9 12.61 5.26 -36.39
N GLU A 10 12.66 4.31 -37.34
CA GLU A 10 11.80 4.27 -38.52
C GLU A 10 10.39 3.74 -38.22
N VAL A 11 10.26 2.76 -37.31
CA VAL A 11 8.97 2.17 -36.93
C VAL A 11 8.18 3.09 -35.98
N LYS A 12 8.85 3.84 -35.09
CA LYS A 12 8.22 4.77 -34.14
C LYS A 12 7.27 5.80 -34.80
N PRO A 13 7.60 6.49 -35.91
CA PRO A 13 6.68 7.41 -36.55
C PRO A 13 5.51 6.72 -37.28
N ALA A 14 5.65 5.47 -37.71
CA ALA A 14 4.57 4.73 -38.38
C ALA A 14 3.50 4.25 -37.37
N ILE A 15 3.93 3.71 -36.22
CA ILE A 15 3.01 3.23 -35.17
C ILE A 15 2.24 4.38 -34.51
N LEU A 16 2.88 5.54 -34.33
CA LEU A 16 2.25 6.75 -33.76
C LEU A 16 1.21 7.40 -34.68
N LYS A 17 1.11 6.96 -35.94
CA LYS A 17 0.12 7.46 -36.92
C LYS A 17 -1.12 6.57 -37.01
N GLU A 18 -0.95 5.27 -36.73
CA GLU A 18 -2.01 4.26 -36.70
C GLU A 18 -2.85 4.37 -35.42
N VAL A 19 -2.19 4.69 -34.31
CA VAL A 19 -2.84 5.07 -33.06
C VAL A 19 -3.04 6.58 -33.14
N ASP A 20 -4.28 7.03 -33.27
CA ASP A 20 -4.67 8.41 -32.98
C ASP A 20 -4.97 8.47 -31.47
N PRO A 21 -3.95 8.69 -30.59
CA PRO A 21 -4.22 8.76 -29.17
C PRO A 21 -5.10 9.97 -28.96
N VAL A 22 -6.36 9.73 -28.61
CA VAL A 22 -7.21 10.77 -28.06
C VAL A 22 -6.42 11.39 -26.91
N ASP A 23 -6.09 12.67 -27.06
CA ASP A 23 -5.35 13.45 -26.06
C ASP A 23 -6.31 13.69 -24.89
N ILE A 24 -6.46 12.66 -24.04
CA ILE A 24 -7.28 12.75 -22.84
C ILE A 24 -6.52 13.65 -21.87
N PRO A 25 -7.01 14.85 -21.56
CA PRO A 25 -6.34 15.71 -20.59
C PRO A 25 -6.32 14.97 -19.26
N ARG A 26 -5.13 14.84 -18.65
CA ARG A 26 -5.02 14.21 -17.33
C ARG A 26 -5.89 15.00 -16.35
N PRO A 27 -6.79 14.33 -15.61
CA PRO A 27 -7.57 15.01 -14.59
C PRO A 27 -6.63 15.58 -13.54
N ALA A 28 -7.01 16.74 -12.97
CA ALA A 28 -6.27 17.31 -11.86
C ALA A 28 -6.35 16.37 -10.65
N LEU A 29 -5.20 16.00 -10.07
CA LEU A 29 -5.13 15.13 -8.88
C LEU A 29 -5.49 15.86 -7.59
N VAL A 30 -5.39 17.19 -7.60
CA VAL A 30 -5.71 18.05 -6.47
C VAL A 30 -6.84 18.96 -6.90
N GLU A 31 -8.02 18.71 -6.34
CA GLU A 31 -9.20 19.52 -6.60
C GLU A 31 -9.19 20.79 -5.72
N ASN A 32 -10.06 21.75 -6.05
CA ASN A 32 -10.38 22.92 -5.23
C ASN A 32 -9.30 24.03 -5.11
N ASN A 33 -8.30 24.11 -6.01
CA ASN A 33 -7.33 25.23 -6.15
C ASN A 33 -6.95 25.93 -4.82
N ARG A 34 -6.53 25.13 -3.83
CA ARG A 34 -6.20 25.62 -2.48
C ARG A 34 -4.81 26.27 -2.47
N SER A 35 -4.61 27.25 -1.59
CA SER A 35 -3.29 27.86 -1.37
C SER A 35 -2.36 26.94 -0.56
N PHE A 36 -1.04 27.13 -0.71
CA PHE A 36 -0.05 26.37 0.07
C PHE A 36 -0.16 26.60 1.59
N SER A 37 -0.58 27.79 2.00
CA SER A 37 -0.88 28.07 3.42
C SER A 37 -1.99 27.17 3.94
N TRP A 38 -3.09 27.04 3.19
CA TRP A 38 -4.22 26.20 3.58
C TRP A 38 -3.84 24.73 3.75
N ILE A 39 -2.96 24.22 2.88
CA ILE A 39 -2.46 22.84 2.96
C ILE A 39 -1.70 22.63 4.28
N THR A 40 -0.82 23.58 4.61
CA THR A 40 -0.01 23.54 5.83
C THR A 40 -0.91 23.54 7.06
N ASP A 41 -1.82 24.50 7.14
CA ASP A 41 -2.76 24.64 8.26
C ASP A 41 -3.61 23.37 8.42
N LYS A 42 -4.02 22.75 7.30
CA LYS A 42 -4.82 21.51 7.35
C LYS A 42 -4.06 20.29 7.83
N ILE A 43 -2.81 20.11 7.41
CA ILE A 43 -2.01 18.95 7.79
C ILE A 43 -1.52 19.10 9.23
N CYS A 44 -0.97 20.27 9.56
CA CYS A 44 -0.49 20.58 10.91
C CYS A 44 -1.63 20.51 11.93
N GLY A 45 -2.84 20.97 11.57
CA GLY A 45 -4.01 20.87 12.45
C GLY A 45 -4.34 19.44 12.90
N ILE A 46 -4.12 18.42 12.06
CA ILE A 46 -4.37 17.02 12.45
C ILE A 46 -3.43 16.56 13.58
N VAL A 47 -2.19 17.08 13.59
CA VAL A 47 -1.14 16.70 14.55
C VAL A 47 -1.20 17.56 15.82
N GLU A 48 -1.55 18.83 15.68
CA GLU A 48 -1.60 19.80 16.78
C GLU A 48 -2.88 19.70 17.62
N GLU A 49 -3.99 19.26 17.02
CA GLU A 49 -5.25 19.08 17.73
C GLU A 49 -5.21 17.84 18.64
N LYS A 50 -6.03 17.88 19.70
CA LYS A 50 -6.18 16.74 20.60
C LYS A 50 -6.73 15.55 19.82
N THR A 51 -6.04 14.40 19.92
CA THR A 51 -6.51 13.14 19.33
C THR A 51 -7.95 12.85 19.75
N PRO A 52 -8.88 12.63 18.79
CA PRO A 52 -10.28 12.42 19.09
C PRO A 52 -10.49 11.07 19.80
N THR A 53 -11.55 10.95 20.59
CA THR A 53 -11.81 9.75 21.40
C THR A 53 -12.04 8.50 20.57
N TRP A 54 -12.62 8.62 19.37
CA TRP A 54 -12.82 7.49 18.46
C TRP A 54 -11.48 6.89 17.98
N TRP A 55 -10.44 7.71 17.85
CA TRP A 55 -9.11 7.24 17.45
C TRP A 55 -8.54 6.27 18.50
N TRP A 56 -8.74 6.55 19.79
CA TRP A 56 -8.33 5.67 20.88
C TRP A 56 -9.08 4.34 20.87
N VAL A 57 -10.38 4.34 20.54
CA VAL A 57 -11.16 3.11 20.40
C VAL A 57 -10.59 2.24 19.27
N CYS A 58 -10.36 2.83 18.09
CA CYS A 58 -9.75 2.12 16.97
C CYS A 58 -8.34 1.60 17.31
N PHE A 59 -7.54 2.42 17.98
CA PHE A 59 -6.18 2.05 18.41
C PHE A 59 -6.19 0.85 19.37
N ILE A 60 -7.07 0.87 20.37
CA ILE A 60 -7.18 -0.23 21.34
C ILE A 60 -7.64 -1.52 20.65
N ILE A 61 -8.59 -1.46 19.72
CA ILE A 61 -9.04 -2.64 18.97
C ILE A 61 -7.89 -3.22 18.15
N ALA A 62 -7.12 -2.37 17.46
CA ALA A 62 -5.94 -2.80 16.72
C ALA A 62 -4.88 -3.42 17.65
N CYS A 63 -4.61 -2.80 18.80
CA CYS A 63 -3.70 -3.33 19.81
C CYS A 63 -4.17 -4.67 20.39
N ALA A 64 -5.47 -4.86 20.59
CA ALA A 64 -6.02 -6.13 21.04
C ALA A 64 -5.79 -7.23 20.00
N GLY A 65 -6.02 -6.95 18.71
CA GLY A 65 -5.69 -7.86 17.62
C GLY A 65 -4.20 -8.20 17.55
N ALA A 66 -3.34 -7.18 17.65
CA ALA A 66 -1.88 -7.39 17.68
C ALA A 66 -1.44 -8.25 18.88
N SER A 67 -2.03 -8.01 20.06
CA SER A 67 -1.73 -8.75 21.28
C SER A 67 -2.16 -10.21 21.18
N PHE A 68 -3.29 -10.49 20.51
CA PHE A 68 -3.73 -11.85 20.20
C PHE A 68 -2.70 -12.59 19.33
N THR A 69 -2.15 -11.92 18.30
CA THR A 69 -1.09 -12.52 17.48
C THR A 69 0.15 -12.83 18.31
N VAL A 70 0.62 -11.89 19.13
CA VAL A 70 1.79 -12.12 20.00
C VAL A 70 1.54 -13.29 20.97
N MET A 71 0.36 -13.34 21.58
CA MET A 71 -0.01 -14.44 22.48
C MET A 71 -0.03 -15.79 21.74
N GLY A 72 -0.61 -15.84 20.54
CA GLY A 72 -0.62 -17.04 19.70
C GLY A 72 0.78 -17.51 19.31
N LEU A 73 1.68 -16.57 18.99
CA LEU A 73 3.09 -16.89 18.70
C LEU A 73 3.84 -17.42 19.92
N VAL A 74 3.66 -16.79 21.09
CA VAL A 74 4.27 -17.27 22.34
C VAL A 74 3.78 -18.67 22.67
N TYR A 75 2.48 -18.92 22.53
CA TYR A 75 1.89 -20.25 22.75
C TYR A 75 2.45 -21.29 21.78
N LEU A 76 2.56 -20.94 20.50
CA LEU A 76 3.12 -21.80 19.46
C LEU A 76 4.56 -22.20 19.77
N VAL A 77 5.41 -21.25 20.18
CA VAL A 77 6.80 -21.53 20.51
C VAL A 77 6.90 -22.38 21.78
N ALA A 78 6.04 -22.14 22.77
CA ALA A 78 6.05 -22.87 24.04
C ALA A 78 5.55 -24.32 23.91
N THR A 79 4.55 -24.58 23.06
CA THR A 79 3.91 -25.91 22.92
C THR A 79 4.33 -26.68 21.67
N GLY A 80 5.02 -26.02 20.74
CA GLY A 80 5.50 -26.58 19.49
C GLY A 80 4.51 -26.44 18.33
N THR A 81 5.01 -26.67 17.11
CA THR A 81 4.26 -26.51 15.85
C THR A 81 3.14 -27.54 15.66
N GLY A 82 3.05 -28.56 16.51
CA GLY A 82 2.00 -29.58 16.46
C GLY A 82 0.60 -29.03 16.71
N VAL A 83 0.45 -27.91 17.42
CA VAL A 83 -0.83 -27.22 17.65
C VAL A 83 -1.51 -26.83 16.34
N TRP A 84 -0.73 -26.61 15.28
CA TRP A 84 -1.24 -26.19 13.98
C TRP A 84 -1.82 -27.35 13.16
N GLY A 85 -1.74 -28.58 13.64
CA GLY A 85 -2.33 -29.74 12.97
C GLY A 85 -1.60 -30.13 11.67
N LEU A 86 -0.30 -29.84 11.57
CA LEU A 86 0.52 -30.28 10.45
C LEU A 86 0.61 -31.81 10.43
N ALA A 87 0.43 -32.42 9.26
CA ALA A 87 0.45 -33.87 9.07
C ALA A 87 1.58 -34.26 8.13
N ASN A 88 2.34 -35.33 8.44
CA ASN A 88 3.38 -35.84 7.54
C ASN A 88 2.71 -36.50 6.32
N PRO A 89 3.00 -36.11 5.04
CA PRO A 89 4.14 -35.31 4.55
C PRO A 89 3.91 -33.80 4.32
N ALA A 90 2.70 -33.28 4.53
CA ALA A 90 2.36 -31.87 4.40
C ALA A 90 2.76 -31.05 5.64
N ASN A 91 4.04 -30.71 5.72
CA ASN A 91 4.60 -29.91 6.81
C ASN A 91 4.41 -28.38 6.63
N TRP A 92 3.65 -27.97 5.60
CA TRP A 92 3.41 -26.58 5.21
C TRP A 92 1.89 -26.35 5.20
N GLY A 93 1.43 -25.23 5.77
CA GLY A 93 0.02 -24.94 5.98
C GLY A 93 -0.20 -23.43 6.05
N TRP A 94 -1.03 -22.94 6.97
CA TRP A 94 -1.40 -21.52 7.06
C TRP A 94 -0.27 -20.53 7.37
N ALA A 95 0.94 -21.00 7.65
CA ALA A 95 2.07 -20.15 8.06
C ALA A 95 2.81 -19.56 6.87
N ILE A 96 2.56 -20.10 5.69
CA ILE A 96 3.29 -19.88 4.45
C ILE A 96 2.30 -19.63 3.31
#